data_AF-D7IKB1-F1
#
_entry.id   AF-D7IKB1-F1
#
_cell.length_a   1.000
_cell.length_b   1.000
_cell.length_c   1.000
_cell.angle_alpha   90.00
_cell.angle_beta   90.00
_cell.angle_gamma   90.00
#
_symmetry.space_group_name_H-M   'P 1'
#
loop_
_entity.id
_entity.type
_entity.pdbx_description
1 polymer ?
#
loop_
_entity_poly.entity_id
_entity_poly.type
_entity_poly.pdbx_seq_one_letter_code
_entity_poly.pdbx_strand_id
1 'polypeptide(L)'
;MTAVKRNGLVLEAVPGELRTPQICRAALKAVDSADYKILPYIPYPDICLEGLKKFGMSFVDKFEIFASIAPEVMTGELALHGVGMDASCLSLVPVELRTEAVCLRAVSGDGILLHEVPEELRTERVCEAAVSSNYLALEYVPKHLKTDRLCGMALERDPLAIRFFNPEQLTPEVCNRALARTDDLRVLRYIPFEEIHLKVLGFYCTNYDKTFDFLENMNPWFLTPRVAREIFALEPELFYNLPDHAKNEEMCRRAVWHDGSYLQYVPEKWKTPELCMEAIRRSPYAIAHLPESMKSPDLYMSLVRENPQNLKGVPREARTPEMSREAFERTYGKDKTDFSVISALSDPALVLQVFREQDDPQQIHRLMSVLHLNRRLVTEEVALEAVRKDAGVLYDIPQRAITPLVADTAVRGDPRMIQWVPRELRTADLCLYAEAAHPELRVYVPDEIAKGRNIYSFHRQVDAKLRQPLEYEQYKTLYSGGAVRVNNVWTSVAGEIDCCEVRYDRKTEKLKLRIVEPPREKKAQPKVAPRKPARGPKL
;
A
#
# COMPACT_ATOMS: atom_id res chain seq x y z
N MET A 1 -9.04 -21.23 65.72
CA MET A 1 -9.93 -20.07 65.98
C MET A 1 -9.16 -18.77 66.21
N THR A 2 -8.25 -18.69 67.19
CA THR A 2 -7.53 -17.44 67.53
C THR A 2 -6.70 -16.88 66.37
N ALA A 3 -6.00 -17.74 65.62
CA ALA A 3 -5.23 -17.34 64.43
C ALA A 3 -6.13 -16.73 63.33
N VAL A 4 -7.25 -17.38 63.03
CA VAL A 4 -8.23 -16.95 62.02
C VAL A 4 -8.88 -15.61 62.37
N LYS A 5 -9.15 -15.34 63.65
CA LYS A 5 -9.68 -14.03 64.10
C LYS A 5 -8.66 -12.89 63.93
N ARG A 6 -7.36 -13.19 63.97
CA ARG A 6 -6.29 -12.20 63.84
C ARG A 6 -5.96 -11.90 62.38
N ASN A 7 -6.04 -12.89 61.51
CA ASN A 7 -5.91 -12.74 60.07
C ASN A 7 -6.79 -13.80 59.39
N GLY A 8 -7.84 -13.36 58.69
CA GLY A 8 -8.80 -14.26 58.07
C GLY A 8 -8.23 -15.11 56.93
N LEU A 9 -7.17 -14.65 56.25
CA LEU A 9 -6.50 -15.39 55.17
C LEU A 9 -5.84 -16.70 55.64
N VAL A 10 -5.61 -16.84 56.95
CA VAL A 10 -5.07 -18.08 57.55
C VAL A 10 -6.02 -19.27 57.35
N LEU A 11 -7.27 -19.05 56.93
CA LEU A 11 -8.22 -20.11 56.59
C LEU A 11 -7.67 -21.09 55.53
N GLU A 12 -6.82 -20.62 54.60
CA GLU A 12 -6.12 -21.46 53.61
C GLU A 12 -5.36 -22.62 54.27
N ALA A 13 -4.65 -22.33 55.36
CA ALA A 13 -3.84 -23.29 56.10
C ALA A 13 -4.66 -24.16 57.08
N VAL A 14 -5.97 -23.91 57.25
CA VAL A 14 -6.83 -24.72 58.12
C VAL A 14 -7.25 -25.99 57.35
N PRO A 15 -7.02 -27.20 57.90
CA PRO A 15 -7.49 -28.45 57.29
C PRO A 15 -9.01 -28.43 57.06
N GLY A 16 -9.48 -28.97 55.94
CA GLY A 16 -10.89 -28.92 55.53
C GLY A 16 -11.87 -29.42 56.60
N GLU A 17 -11.54 -30.52 57.29
CA GLU A 17 -12.32 -31.11 58.38
C GLU A 17 -12.53 -30.17 59.58
N LEU A 18 -11.64 -29.20 59.76
CA LEU A 18 -11.68 -28.24 60.86
C LEU A 18 -12.31 -26.89 60.46
N ARG A 19 -12.70 -26.71 59.19
CA ARG A 19 -13.36 -25.50 58.70
C ARG A 19 -14.84 -25.55 59.06
N THR A 20 -15.18 -25.29 60.32
CA THR A 20 -16.59 -25.19 60.75
C THR A 20 -17.22 -23.89 60.25
N PRO A 21 -18.57 -23.78 60.14
CA PRO A 21 -19.23 -22.55 59.72
C PRO A 21 -18.86 -21.34 60.58
N GLN A 22 -18.63 -21.57 61.87
CA GLN A 22 -18.20 -20.55 62.84
C GLN A 22 -16.79 -20.04 62.55
N ILE A 23 -15.87 -20.94 62.18
CA ILE A 23 -14.50 -20.57 61.81
C ILE A 23 -14.50 -19.82 60.47
N CYS A 24 -15.24 -20.29 59.47
CA CYS A 24 -15.36 -19.62 58.17
C CYS A 24 -15.97 -18.22 58.27
N ARG A 25 -17.06 -18.03 59.03
CA ARG A 25 -17.62 -16.68 59.28
C ARG A 25 -16.66 -15.77 60.04
N ALA A 26 -15.94 -16.30 61.02
CA ALA A 26 -14.93 -15.52 61.74
C ALA A 26 -13.80 -15.08 60.81
N ALA A 27 -13.37 -15.96 59.92
CA ALA A 27 -12.36 -15.67 58.89
C ALA A 27 -12.85 -14.58 57.93
N LEU A 28 -14.07 -14.74 57.39
CA LEU A 28 -14.68 -13.80 56.46
C LEU A 28 -14.86 -12.40 57.09
N LYS A 29 -15.17 -12.33 58.39
CA LYS A 29 -15.25 -11.04 59.12
C LYS A 29 -13.89 -10.37 59.31
N ALA A 30 -12.80 -11.15 59.40
CA ALA A 30 -11.46 -10.68 59.70
C ALA A 30 -10.64 -10.25 58.47
N VAL A 31 -11.12 -10.50 57.24
CA VAL A 31 -10.48 -10.03 55.99
C VAL A 31 -11.01 -8.67 55.54
N ASP A 32 -10.24 -7.93 54.75
CA ASP A 32 -10.69 -6.64 54.18
C ASP A 32 -11.63 -6.85 52.99
N SER A 33 -12.28 -5.77 52.51
CA SER A 33 -13.25 -5.85 51.42
C SER A 33 -12.65 -6.21 50.05
N ALA A 34 -11.32 -6.21 49.90
CA ALA A 34 -10.63 -6.60 48.68
C ALA A 34 -10.09 -8.05 48.72
N ASP A 35 -10.14 -8.72 49.86
CA ASP A 35 -9.50 -10.03 50.09
C ASP A 35 -10.43 -11.20 49.75
N TYR A 36 -10.97 -11.20 48.53
CA TYR A 36 -11.90 -12.23 48.06
C TYR A 36 -11.28 -13.63 47.95
N LYS A 37 -9.93 -13.72 47.94
CA LYS A 37 -9.14 -14.98 47.86
C LYS A 37 -9.37 -15.94 49.02
N ILE A 38 -10.15 -15.55 50.03
CA ILE A 38 -10.62 -16.45 51.07
C ILE A 38 -11.74 -17.40 50.59
N LEU A 39 -12.53 -17.00 49.59
CA LEU A 39 -13.71 -17.72 49.10
C LEU A 39 -13.45 -19.18 48.65
N PRO A 40 -12.34 -19.52 47.95
CA PRO A 40 -12.04 -20.91 47.58
C PRO A 40 -11.96 -21.86 48.76
N TYR A 41 -11.67 -21.34 49.96
CA TYR A 41 -11.46 -22.14 51.17
C TYR A 41 -12.72 -22.30 52.01
N ILE A 42 -13.85 -21.69 51.64
CA ILE A 42 -15.12 -21.72 52.39
C ILE A 42 -16.05 -22.79 51.77
N PRO A 43 -16.32 -23.92 52.46
CA PRO A 43 -17.14 -25.00 51.92
C PRO A 43 -18.65 -24.80 52.17
N TYR A 44 -19.10 -23.59 52.49
CA TYR A 44 -20.47 -23.29 52.93
C TYR A 44 -21.13 -22.25 52.03
N PRO A 45 -22.21 -22.60 51.30
CA PRO A 45 -22.83 -21.71 50.32
C PRO A 45 -23.37 -20.40 50.91
N ASP A 46 -23.97 -20.46 52.10
CA ASP A 46 -24.52 -19.30 52.81
C ASP A 46 -23.42 -18.31 53.19
N ILE A 47 -22.26 -18.81 53.61
CA ILE A 47 -21.09 -17.98 53.95
C ILE A 47 -20.43 -17.42 52.67
N CYS A 48 -20.35 -18.22 51.60
CA CYS A 48 -19.90 -17.71 50.29
C CYS A 48 -20.79 -16.57 49.81
N LEU A 49 -22.11 -16.64 50.03
CA LEU A 49 -23.05 -15.57 49.68
C LEU A 49 -22.85 -14.31 50.53
N GLU A 50 -22.61 -14.45 51.84
CA GLU A 50 -22.17 -13.35 52.70
C GLU A 50 -20.89 -12.71 52.15
N GLY A 51 -19.97 -13.54 51.65
CA GLY A 51 -18.73 -13.10 51.01
C GLY A 51 -18.96 -12.32 49.72
N LEU A 52 -19.77 -12.84 48.79
CA LEU A 52 -20.12 -12.13 47.56
C LEU A 52 -20.73 -10.75 47.84
N LYS A 53 -21.64 -10.66 48.83
CA LYS A 53 -22.23 -9.38 49.26
C LYS A 53 -21.17 -8.42 49.83
N LYS A 54 -20.21 -8.95 50.59
CA LYS A 54 -19.12 -8.16 51.18
C LYS A 54 -18.14 -7.64 50.11
N PHE A 55 -17.67 -8.53 49.23
CA PHE A 55 -16.64 -8.22 48.24
C PHE A 55 -17.21 -7.52 47.00
N GLY A 56 -18.49 -7.72 46.67
CA GLY A 56 -19.17 -7.07 45.54
C GLY A 56 -19.32 -5.56 45.65
N MET A 57 -19.03 -4.98 46.83
CA MET A 57 -18.95 -3.53 47.05
C MET A 57 -17.53 -2.96 46.82
N SER A 58 -16.55 -3.81 46.51
CA SER A 58 -15.16 -3.41 46.26
C SER A 58 -14.92 -3.02 44.80
N PHE A 59 -13.73 -2.50 44.51
CA PHE A 59 -13.28 -2.19 43.14
C PHE A 59 -12.75 -3.40 42.37
N VAL A 60 -12.75 -4.59 42.99
CA VAL A 60 -12.30 -5.82 42.35
C VAL A 60 -13.32 -6.24 41.29
N ASP A 61 -12.82 -6.79 40.20
CA ASP A 61 -13.64 -7.35 39.14
C ASP A 61 -14.61 -8.41 39.68
N LYS A 62 -15.90 -8.24 39.36
CA LYS A 62 -16.97 -9.05 39.94
C LYS A 62 -16.96 -10.48 39.41
N PHE A 63 -16.52 -10.65 38.16
CA PHE A 63 -16.34 -11.96 37.55
C PHE A 63 -15.22 -12.73 38.27
N GLU A 64 -14.08 -12.08 38.57
CA GLU A 64 -13.00 -12.69 39.36
C GLU A 64 -13.45 -13.11 40.77
N ILE A 65 -14.22 -12.25 41.45
CA ILE A 65 -14.76 -12.58 42.78
C ILE A 65 -15.62 -13.84 42.69
N PHE A 66 -16.53 -13.92 41.72
CA PHE A 66 -17.42 -15.07 41.57
C PHE A 66 -16.67 -16.34 41.14
N ALA A 67 -15.70 -16.22 40.24
CA ALA A 67 -14.84 -17.31 39.78
C ALA A 67 -14.01 -17.97 40.90
N SER A 68 -13.78 -17.26 42.01
CA SER A 68 -13.07 -17.81 43.16
C SER A 68 -13.90 -18.79 44.00
N ILE A 69 -15.22 -18.86 43.79
CA ILE A 69 -16.07 -19.83 44.48
C ILE A 69 -15.88 -21.21 43.86
N ALA A 70 -15.57 -22.20 44.70
CA ALA A 70 -15.44 -23.59 44.29
C ALA A 70 -16.77 -24.11 43.67
N PRO A 71 -16.76 -24.72 42.47
CA PRO A 71 -17.97 -25.19 41.79
C PRO A 71 -18.82 -26.13 42.65
N GLU A 72 -18.20 -26.93 43.52
CA GLU A 72 -18.86 -27.91 44.40
C GLU A 72 -19.72 -27.24 45.48
N VAL A 73 -19.44 -25.97 45.80
CA VAL A 73 -20.19 -25.17 46.79
C VAL A 73 -21.31 -24.36 46.12
N MET A 74 -21.36 -24.34 44.78
CA MET A 74 -22.29 -23.50 44.05
C MET A 74 -23.74 -23.96 44.25
N THR A 75 -24.63 -23.00 44.48
CA THR A 75 -26.08 -23.22 44.60
C THR A 75 -26.82 -22.29 43.64
N GLY A 76 -28.11 -22.56 43.40
CA GLY A 76 -28.94 -21.66 42.58
C GLY A 76 -29.00 -20.22 43.12
N GLU A 77 -28.97 -20.03 44.43
CA GLU A 77 -28.94 -18.69 45.05
C GLU A 77 -27.60 -17.97 44.81
N LEU A 78 -26.48 -18.69 44.94
CA LEU A 78 -25.16 -18.15 44.62
C LEU A 78 -25.05 -17.79 43.13
N ALA A 79 -25.49 -18.68 42.24
CA ALA A 79 -25.52 -18.45 40.81
C ALA A 79 -26.35 -17.22 40.46
N LEU A 80 -27.56 -17.09 41.03
CA LEU A 80 -28.43 -15.94 40.81
C LEU A 80 -27.80 -14.63 41.30
N HIS A 81 -27.12 -14.66 42.45
CA HIS A 81 -26.43 -13.50 42.99
C HIS A 81 -25.22 -13.11 42.13
N GLY A 82 -24.37 -14.07 41.76
CA GLY A 82 -23.17 -13.86 40.95
C GLY A 82 -23.49 -13.28 39.58
N VAL A 83 -24.44 -13.89 38.87
CA VAL A 83 -24.96 -13.36 37.59
C VAL A 83 -25.57 -11.95 37.76
N GLY A 84 -26.11 -11.66 38.94
CA GLY A 84 -26.60 -10.33 39.28
C GLY A 84 -25.53 -9.27 39.51
N MET A 85 -24.32 -9.69 39.84
CA MET A 85 -23.16 -8.81 39.98
C MET A 85 -22.56 -8.51 38.61
N ASP A 86 -22.42 -9.55 37.79
CA ASP A 86 -21.93 -9.52 36.41
C ASP A 86 -22.60 -10.64 35.60
N ALA A 87 -23.27 -10.27 34.50
CA ALA A 87 -24.00 -11.21 33.66
C ALA A 87 -23.10 -12.32 33.08
N SER A 88 -21.84 -11.98 32.78
CA SER A 88 -20.84 -12.88 32.19
C SER A 88 -20.52 -14.08 33.08
N CYS A 89 -20.82 -13.99 34.39
CA CYS A 89 -20.69 -15.10 35.33
C CYS A 89 -21.53 -16.31 34.97
N LEU A 90 -22.54 -16.20 34.08
CA LEU A 90 -23.32 -17.35 33.61
C LEU A 90 -22.43 -18.46 33.05
N SER A 91 -21.33 -18.10 32.37
CA SER A 91 -20.35 -19.04 31.83
C SER A 91 -19.70 -19.94 32.90
N LEU A 92 -19.60 -19.44 34.13
CA LEU A 92 -19.04 -20.13 35.29
C LEU A 92 -20.08 -20.98 36.04
N VAL A 93 -21.37 -20.77 35.78
CA VAL A 93 -22.46 -21.51 36.43
C VAL A 93 -22.62 -22.89 35.79
N PRO A 94 -22.52 -23.99 36.58
CA PRO A 94 -22.81 -25.34 36.11
C PRO A 94 -24.18 -25.44 35.46
N VAL A 95 -24.30 -26.25 34.40
CA VAL A 95 -25.53 -26.34 33.58
C VAL A 95 -26.73 -26.74 34.44
N GLU A 96 -26.53 -27.59 35.44
CA GLU A 96 -27.55 -28.07 36.37
C GLU A 96 -28.13 -26.95 37.25
N LEU A 97 -27.39 -25.85 37.44
CA LEU A 97 -27.76 -24.69 38.25
C LEU A 97 -28.26 -23.51 37.40
N ARG A 98 -28.20 -23.60 36.07
CA ARG A 98 -28.77 -22.61 35.14
C ARG A 98 -30.29 -22.73 35.12
N THR A 99 -30.94 -22.30 36.19
CA THR A 99 -32.41 -22.21 36.23
C THR A 99 -32.91 -21.09 35.33
N GLU A 100 -34.19 -21.11 34.96
CA GLU A 100 -34.80 -20.03 34.17
C GLU A 100 -34.57 -18.65 34.83
N ALA A 101 -34.61 -18.55 36.16
CA ALA A 101 -34.37 -17.30 36.88
C ALA A 101 -32.92 -16.80 36.73
N VAL A 102 -31.94 -17.70 36.77
CA VAL A 102 -30.51 -17.37 36.57
C VAL A 102 -30.27 -16.94 35.13
N CYS A 103 -30.77 -17.71 34.16
CA CYS A 103 -30.66 -17.38 32.74
C CYS A 103 -31.35 -16.05 32.40
N LEU A 104 -32.58 -15.85 32.88
CA LEU A 104 -33.33 -14.59 32.67
C LEU A 104 -32.55 -13.40 33.21
N ARG A 105 -31.94 -13.53 34.40
CA ARG A 105 -31.13 -12.47 35.00
C ARG A 105 -29.88 -12.17 34.17
N ALA A 106 -29.20 -13.21 33.67
CA ALA A 106 -28.02 -13.07 32.81
C ALA A 106 -28.36 -12.32 31.52
N VAL A 107 -29.34 -12.81 30.76
CA VAL A 107 -29.70 -12.22 29.46
C VAL A 107 -30.31 -10.83 29.57
N SER A 108 -30.90 -10.49 30.73
CA SER A 108 -31.34 -9.13 31.01
C SER A 108 -30.17 -8.17 31.18
N GLY A 109 -29.04 -8.65 31.72
CA GLY A 109 -27.80 -7.88 31.87
C GLY A 109 -27.00 -7.77 30.58
N ASP A 110 -26.89 -8.87 29.83
CA ASP A 110 -26.32 -8.90 28.48
C ASP A 110 -27.05 -9.93 27.62
N GLY A 111 -27.83 -9.44 26.65
CA GLY A 111 -28.64 -10.29 25.77
C GLY A 111 -27.85 -11.30 24.94
N ILE A 112 -26.57 -11.04 24.65
CA ILE A 112 -25.73 -11.97 23.86
C ILE A 112 -25.58 -13.31 24.55
N LEU A 113 -25.62 -13.34 25.88
CA LEU A 113 -25.47 -14.55 26.68
C LEU A 113 -26.59 -15.57 26.44
N LEU A 114 -27.63 -15.25 25.66
CA LEU A 114 -28.62 -16.23 25.21
C LEU A 114 -27.98 -17.45 24.54
N HIS A 115 -26.80 -17.31 23.90
CA HIS A 115 -26.07 -18.44 23.33
C HIS A 115 -25.57 -19.44 24.38
N GLU A 116 -25.34 -18.99 25.63
CA GLU A 116 -24.96 -19.86 26.75
C GLU A 116 -26.16 -20.46 27.48
N VAL A 117 -27.38 -19.95 27.24
CA VAL A 117 -28.60 -20.50 27.84
C VAL A 117 -28.92 -21.86 27.19
N PRO A 118 -29.14 -22.93 27.99
CA PRO A 118 -29.59 -24.23 27.48
C PRO A 118 -30.83 -24.08 26.60
N GLU A 119 -30.92 -24.85 25.52
CA GLU A 119 -32.00 -24.68 24.52
C GLU A 119 -33.39 -24.83 25.14
N GLU A 120 -33.55 -25.72 26.11
CA GLU A 120 -34.79 -25.99 26.83
C GLU A 120 -35.27 -24.79 27.66
N LEU A 121 -34.36 -23.87 28.00
CA LEU A 121 -34.62 -22.68 28.81
C LEU A 121 -34.69 -21.40 27.98
N ARG A 122 -34.53 -21.47 26.67
CA ARG A 122 -34.79 -20.35 25.75
C ARG A 122 -36.28 -20.17 25.51
N THR A 123 -37.01 -19.94 26.59
CA THR A 123 -38.45 -19.66 26.57
C THR A 123 -38.72 -18.30 25.92
N GLU A 124 -39.97 -18.05 25.51
CA GLU A 124 -40.38 -16.74 24.98
C GLU A 124 -39.94 -15.59 25.89
N ARG A 125 -40.14 -15.74 27.21
CA ARG A 125 -39.76 -14.72 28.20
C ARG A 125 -38.26 -14.45 28.24
N VAL A 126 -37.42 -15.50 28.21
CA VAL A 126 -35.96 -15.36 28.22
C VAL A 126 -35.48 -14.75 26.91
N CYS A 127 -36.02 -15.18 25.77
CA CYS A 127 -35.70 -14.60 24.46
C CYS A 127 -36.12 -13.13 24.34
N GLU A 128 -37.31 -12.76 24.82
CA GLU A 128 -37.78 -11.37 24.85
C GLU A 128 -36.85 -10.48 25.68
N ALA A 129 -36.44 -10.94 26.87
CA ALA A 129 -35.50 -10.21 27.72
C ALA A 129 -34.13 -10.05 27.05
N ALA A 130 -33.62 -11.11 26.41
CA ALA A 130 -32.35 -11.09 25.70
C ALA A 130 -32.36 -10.07 24.54
N VAL A 131 -33.38 -10.13 23.67
CA VAL A 131 -33.51 -9.23 22.51
C VAL A 131 -33.73 -7.79 22.95
N SER A 132 -34.47 -7.58 24.05
CA SER A 132 -34.67 -6.25 24.64
C SER A 132 -33.36 -5.63 25.15
N SER A 133 -32.45 -6.46 25.65
CA SER A 133 -31.13 -6.04 26.11
C SER A 133 -30.18 -5.79 24.92
N ASN A 134 -30.11 -6.73 23.97
CA ASN A 134 -29.26 -6.63 22.79
C ASN A 134 -29.91 -7.30 21.58
N TYR A 135 -30.14 -6.54 20.49
CA TYR A 135 -30.81 -7.05 19.29
C TYR A 135 -30.08 -8.23 18.63
N LEU A 136 -28.75 -8.30 18.78
CA LEU A 136 -27.93 -9.40 18.27
C LEU A 136 -28.29 -10.75 18.90
N ALA A 137 -28.93 -10.74 20.08
CA ALA A 137 -29.46 -11.94 20.70
C ALA A 137 -30.48 -12.68 19.82
N LEU A 138 -31.13 -11.99 18.86
CA LEU A 138 -32.06 -12.58 17.91
C LEU A 138 -31.43 -13.70 17.06
N GLU A 139 -30.10 -13.72 16.92
CA GLU A 139 -29.37 -14.81 16.29
C GLU A 139 -29.58 -16.15 17.01
N TYR A 140 -29.58 -16.13 18.35
CA TYR A 140 -29.63 -17.32 19.20
C TYR A 140 -31.04 -17.75 19.61
N VAL A 141 -32.06 -16.98 19.21
CA VAL A 141 -33.47 -17.31 19.43
C VAL A 141 -33.87 -18.52 18.58
N PRO A 142 -34.49 -19.56 19.16
CA PRO A 142 -35.00 -20.70 18.40
C PRO A 142 -35.92 -20.25 17.26
N LYS A 143 -35.79 -20.87 16.07
CA LYS A 143 -36.51 -20.43 14.85
C LYS A 143 -38.03 -20.25 15.05
N HIS A 144 -38.65 -21.16 15.81
CA HIS A 144 -40.08 -21.16 16.08
C HIS A 144 -40.53 -20.05 17.06
N LEU A 145 -39.60 -19.43 17.79
CA LEU A 145 -39.85 -18.30 18.71
C LEU A 145 -39.50 -16.94 18.11
N LYS A 146 -38.96 -16.89 16.88
CA LYS A 146 -38.76 -15.63 16.14
C LYS A 146 -40.09 -15.11 15.60
N THR A 147 -40.97 -14.69 16.51
CA THR A 147 -42.27 -14.11 16.17
C THR A 147 -42.10 -12.71 15.59
N ASP A 148 -43.12 -12.23 14.88
CA ASP A 148 -43.10 -10.87 14.31
C ASP A 148 -42.96 -9.79 15.39
N ARG A 149 -43.50 -10.04 16.59
CA ARG A 149 -43.34 -9.17 17.75
C ARG A 149 -41.87 -9.07 18.16
N LEU A 150 -41.18 -10.21 18.32
CA LEU A 150 -39.79 -10.23 18.76
C LEU A 150 -38.85 -9.64 17.70
N CYS A 151 -39.09 -9.95 16.43
CA CYS A 151 -38.40 -9.34 15.30
C CYS A 151 -38.62 -7.82 15.26
N GLY A 152 -39.86 -7.36 15.47
CA GLY A 152 -40.19 -5.94 15.58
C GLY A 152 -39.41 -5.24 16.70
N MET A 153 -39.35 -5.84 17.89
CA MET A 153 -38.55 -5.32 19.01
C MET A 153 -37.07 -5.20 18.66
N ALA A 154 -36.48 -6.21 18.00
CA ALA A 154 -35.09 -6.17 17.56
C ALA A 154 -34.84 -5.05 16.53
N LEU A 155 -35.76 -4.89 15.57
CA LEU A 155 -35.69 -3.86 14.53
C LEU A 155 -35.80 -2.44 15.08
N GLU A 156 -36.60 -2.26 16.14
CA GLU A 156 -36.72 -0.97 16.83
C GLU A 156 -35.41 -0.55 17.49
N ARG A 157 -34.61 -1.53 17.95
CA ARG A 157 -33.28 -1.30 18.53
C ARG A 157 -32.22 -1.01 17.48
N ASP A 158 -32.14 -1.83 16.44
CA ASP A 158 -31.20 -1.64 15.34
C ASP A 158 -31.76 -2.22 14.03
N PRO A 159 -31.87 -1.44 12.94
CA PRO A 159 -32.34 -1.94 11.65
C PRO A 159 -31.53 -3.10 11.07
N LEU A 160 -30.26 -3.28 11.45
CA LEU A 160 -29.45 -4.43 11.04
C LEU A 160 -29.93 -5.76 11.64
N ALA A 161 -30.83 -5.74 12.62
CA ALA A 161 -31.49 -6.93 13.12
C ALA A 161 -32.22 -7.72 12.02
N ILE A 162 -32.61 -7.05 10.91
CA ILE A 162 -33.27 -7.66 9.76
C ILE A 162 -32.50 -8.86 9.20
N ARG A 163 -31.16 -8.90 9.38
CA ARG A 163 -30.30 -10.01 8.95
C ARG A 163 -30.65 -11.36 9.59
N PHE A 164 -31.35 -11.35 10.73
CA PHE A 164 -31.71 -12.54 11.49
C PHE A 164 -33.17 -12.98 11.33
N PHE A 165 -33.93 -12.27 10.51
CA PHE A 165 -35.36 -12.54 10.29
C PHE A 165 -35.52 -13.80 9.46
N ASN A 166 -36.61 -14.53 9.68
CA ASN A 166 -36.97 -15.61 8.79
C ASN A 166 -37.48 -15.03 7.45
N PRO A 167 -37.32 -15.74 6.31
CA PRO A 167 -37.73 -15.24 5.01
C PRO A 167 -39.20 -14.78 4.95
N GLU A 168 -40.09 -15.45 5.68
CA GLU A 168 -41.53 -15.14 5.73
C GLU A 168 -41.83 -13.78 6.39
N GLN A 169 -40.90 -13.25 7.17
CA GLN A 169 -41.03 -11.99 7.92
C GLN A 169 -40.47 -10.79 7.15
N LEU A 170 -39.68 -11.05 6.10
CA LEU A 170 -39.14 -10.03 5.22
C LEU A 170 -40.25 -9.58 4.27
N THR A 171 -41.10 -8.66 4.73
CA THR A 171 -42.13 -8.00 3.91
C THR A 171 -41.63 -6.63 3.41
N PRO A 172 -42.18 -6.09 2.31
CA PRO A 172 -41.84 -4.75 1.86
C PRO A 172 -42.03 -3.69 2.96
N GLU A 173 -43.06 -3.82 3.79
CA GLU A 173 -43.35 -2.91 4.90
C GLU A 173 -42.25 -2.95 5.97
N VAL A 174 -41.77 -4.14 6.33
CA VAL A 174 -40.66 -4.33 7.28
C VAL A 174 -39.36 -3.77 6.71
N CYS A 175 -39.04 -4.09 5.45
CA CYS A 175 -37.83 -3.60 4.79
C CYS A 175 -37.82 -2.07 4.66
N ASN A 176 -38.93 -1.45 4.25
CA ASN A 176 -39.02 0.01 4.19
C ASN A 176 -38.92 0.65 5.57
N ARG A 177 -39.48 0.02 6.61
CA ARG A 177 -39.38 0.49 7.99
C ARG A 177 -37.95 0.44 8.52
N ALA A 178 -37.19 -0.59 8.16
CA ALA A 178 -35.77 -0.71 8.50
C ALA A 178 -34.96 0.44 7.87
N LEU A 179 -35.14 0.68 6.57
CA LEU A 179 -34.46 1.74 5.82
C LEU A 179 -34.84 3.15 6.30
N ALA A 180 -36.07 3.36 6.76
CA ALA A 180 -36.50 4.66 7.28
C ALA A 180 -35.83 5.06 8.63
N ARG A 181 -35.12 4.13 9.28
CA ARG A 181 -34.53 4.31 10.61
C ARG A 181 -33.01 4.42 10.59
N THR A 182 -32.35 4.25 9.46
CA THR A 182 -30.90 4.30 9.36
C THR A 182 -30.43 4.78 7.99
N ASP A 183 -29.30 5.48 7.98
CA ASP A 183 -28.55 5.80 6.76
C ASP A 183 -27.53 4.70 6.40
N ASP A 184 -27.42 3.65 7.23
CA ASP A 184 -26.52 2.51 7.00
C ASP A 184 -27.05 1.59 5.89
N LEU A 185 -26.42 1.67 4.73
CA LEU A 185 -26.79 0.89 3.55
C LEU A 185 -26.56 -0.61 3.71
N ARG A 186 -25.81 -1.08 4.71
CA ARG A 186 -25.58 -2.52 4.94
C ARG A 186 -26.89 -3.28 5.16
N VAL A 187 -27.97 -2.59 5.57
CA VAL A 187 -29.33 -3.14 5.64
C VAL A 187 -29.80 -3.67 4.27
N LEU A 188 -29.44 -3.01 3.16
CA LEU A 188 -29.83 -3.41 1.80
C LEU A 188 -29.38 -4.83 1.46
N ARG A 189 -28.25 -5.31 1.99
CA ARG A 189 -27.73 -6.67 1.75
C ARG A 189 -28.75 -7.76 2.08
N TYR A 190 -29.66 -7.47 3.02
CA TYR A 190 -30.65 -8.41 3.53
C TYR A 190 -32.06 -8.16 2.97
N ILE A 191 -32.24 -7.18 2.09
CA ILE A 191 -33.55 -6.84 1.51
C ILE A 191 -33.77 -7.62 0.21
N PRO A 192 -34.77 -8.52 0.15
CA PRO A 192 -34.99 -9.37 -1.01
C PRO A 192 -36.01 -8.80 -2.01
N PHE A 193 -35.95 -7.49 -2.29
CA PHE A 193 -36.94 -6.80 -3.12
C PHE A 193 -36.30 -5.82 -4.10
N GLU A 194 -36.34 -6.12 -5.41
CA GLU A 194 -35.81 -5.26 -6.47
C GLU A 194 -36.38 -3.83 -6.39
N GLU A 195 -37.70 -3.68 -6.22
CA GLU A 195 -38.36 -2.37 -6.19
C GLU A 195 -37.88 -1.47 -5.04
N ILE A 196 -37.44 -2.06 -3.92
CA ILE A 196 -36.87 -1.30 -2.81
C ILE A 196 -35.46 -0.83 -3.17
N HIS A 197 -34.64 -1.68 -3.80
CA HIS A 197 -33.32 -1.29 -4.29
C HIS A 197 -33.42 -0.14 -5.29
N LEU A 198 -34.37 -0.21 -6.25
CA LEU A 198 -34.62 0.87 -7.22
C LEU A 198 -35.08 2.18 -6.55
N LYS A 199 -35.95 2.08 -5.54
CA LYS A 199 -36.41 3.26 -4.78
C LYS A 199 -35.24 3.92 -4.03
N VAL A 200 -34.38 3.14 -3.40
CA VAL A 200 -33.21 3.65 -2.68
C VAL A 200 -32.21 4.24 -3.66
N LEU A 201 -31.94 3.56 -4.78
CA LEU A 201 -31.11 4.07 -5.87
C LEU A 201 -31.57 5.47 -6.31
N GLY A 202 -32.86 5.63 -6.62
CA GLY A 202 -33.41 6.90 -7.13
C GLY A 202 -33.39 8.08 -6.15
N PHE A 203 -33.33 7.83 -4.83
CA PHE A 203 -33.30 8.89 -3.83
C PHE A 203 -31.89 9.13 -3.24
N TYR A 204 -31.12 8.07 -3.03
CA TYR A 204 -29.82 8.12 -2.36
C TYR A 204 -28.68 8.49 -3.31
N CYS A 205 -28.70 7.97 -4.54
CA CYS A 205 -27.57 8.04 -5.48
C CYS A 205 -27.54 9.39 -6.21
N THR A 206 -26.96 10.40 -5.55
CA THR A 206 -26.87 11.78 -6.06
C THR A 206 -25.51 12.12 -6.68
N ASN A 207 -24.52 11.25 -6.52
CA ASN A 207 -23.16 11.39 -7.05
C ASN A 207 -22.46 10.02 -7.09
N TYR A 208 -21.26 9.99 -7.65
CA TYR A 208 -20.44 8.79 -7.79
C TYR A 208 -20.25 8.03 -6.48
N ASP A 209 -19.77 8.70 -5.41
CA ASP A 209 -19.43 8.05 -4.14
C ASP A 209 -20.63 7.34 -3.52
N LYS A 210 -21.81 7.98 -3.56
CA LYS A 210 -23.05 7.39 -3.05
C LYS A 210 -23.55 6.24 -3.92
N THR A 211 -23.42 6.35 -5.23
CA THR A 211 -23.80 5.27 -6.16
C THR A 211 -22.90 4.05 -5.99
N PHE A 212 -21.60 4.30 -5.77
CA PHE A 212 -20.62 3.26 -5.46
C PHE A 212 -20.92 2.58 -4.12
N ASP A 213 -21.16 3.35 -3.05
CA ASP A 213 -21.52 2.82 -1.72
C ASP A 213 -22.83 2.02 -1.76
N PHE A 214 -23.82 2.47 -2.53
CA PHE A 214 -25.04 1.70 -2.80
C PHE A 214 -24.73 0.37 -3.50
N LEU A 215 -23.90 0.38 -4.55
CA LEU A 215 -23.53 -0.83 -5.29
C LEU A 215 -22.77 -1.83 -4.41
N GLU A 216 -21.90 -1.37 -3.50
CA GLU A 216 -21.18 -2.25 -2.56
C GLU A 216 -22.08 -2.88 -1.47
N ASN A 217 -23.21 -2.25 -1.16
CA ASN A 217 -24.07 -2.66 -0.06
C ASN A 217 -25.44 -3.20 -0.47
N MET A 218 -25.84 -3.06 -1.73
CA MET A 218 -27.08 -3.67 -2.22
C MET A 218 -27.02 -5.20 -2.15
N ASN A 219 -28.19 -5.85 -2.14
CA ASN A 219 -28.24 -7.30 -2.21
C ASN A 219 -27.77 -7.76 -3.60
N PRO A 220 -26.67 -8.54 -3.73
CA PRO A 220 -26.12 -8.92 -5.02
C PRO A 220 -27.08 -9.74 -5.88
N TRP A 221 -27.99 -10.51 -5.26
CA TRP A 221 -29.02 -11.27 -5.98
C TRP A 221 -30.03 -10.38 -6.71
N PHE A 222 -30.15 -9.11 -6.30
CA PHE A 222 -31.06 -8.12 -6.89
C PHE A 222 -30.33 -7.08 -7.73
N LEU A 223 -29.05 -7.30 -8.04
CA LEU A 223 -28.36 -6.58 -9.10
C LEU A 223 -28.76 -7.14 -10.47
N THR A 224 -30.04 -6.95 -10.82
CA THR A 224 -30.61 -7.41 -12.08
C THR A 224 -30.19 -6.51 -13.24
N PRO A 225 -30.38 -6.93 -14.51
CA PRO A 225 -30.12 -6.06 -15.65
C PRO A 225 -30.89 -4.73 -15.63
N ARG A 226 -32.05 -4.69 -14.96
CA ARG A 226 -32.82 -3.45 -14.78
C ARG A 226 -32.10 -2.52 -13.81
N VAL A 227 -31.72 -3.00 -12.62
CA VAL A 227 -31.00 -2.19 -11.62
C VAL A 227 -29.65 -1.72 -12.16
N ALA A 228 -28.90 -2.62 -12.80
CA ALA A 228 -27.61 -2.31 -13.40
C ALA A 228 -27.71 -1.23 -14.49
N ARG A 229 -28.80 -1.23 -15.27
CA ARG A 229 -29.06 -0.17 -16.26
C ARG A 229 -29.27 1.19 -15.61
N GLU A 230 -30.03 1.26 -14.51
CA GLU A 230 -30.25 2.51 -13.80
C GLU A 230 -28.95 3.03 -13.15
N ILE A 231 -28.15 2.14 -12.55
CA ILE A 231 -26.81 2.48 -12.04
C ILE A 231 -25.93 3.06 -13.15
N PHE A 232 -25.87 2.38 -14.30
CA PHE A 232 -25.08 2.82 -15.45
C PHE A 232 -25.60 4.12 -16.08
N ALA A 233 -26.90 4.40 -15.98
CA ALA A 233 -27.48 5.65 -16.47
C ALA A 233 -27.08 6.85 -15.60
N LEU A 234 -26.87 6.62 -14.30
CA LEU A 234 -26.37 7.64 -13.37
C LEU A 234 -24.85 7.81 -13.50
N GLU A 235 -24.10 6.71 -13.45
CA GLU A 235 -22.63 6.71 -13.38
C GLU A 235 -22.06 5.66 -14.35
N PRO A 236 -21.86 5.99 -15.64
CA PRO A 236 -21.32 5.07 -16.65
C PRO A 236 -19.96 4.45 -16.30
N GLU A 237 -19.16 5.18 -15.51
CA GLU A 237 -17.85 4.78 -15.01
C GLU A 237 -17.94 3.50 -14.16
N LEU A 238 -19.07 3.23 -13.49
CA LEU A 238 -19.27 2.03 -12.67
C LEU A 238 -19.52 0.76 -13.49
N PHE A 239 -19.51 0.82 -14.82
CA PHE A 239 -19.76 -0.34 -15.69
C PHE A 239 -18.87 -1.55 -15.37
N TYR A 240 -17.60 -1.31 -15.01
CA TYR A 240 -16.67 -2.39 -14.66
C TYR A 240 -16.96 -3.05 -13.30
N ASN A 241 -17.66 -2.37 -12.39
CA ASN A 241 -18.11 -2.93 -11.11
C ASN A 241 -19.34 -3.82 -11.26
N LEU A 242 -20.06 -3.74 -12.38
CA LEU A 242 -21.26 -4.53 -12.62
C LEU A 242 -20.89 -5.99 -12.95
N PRO A 243 -21.64 -6.97 -12.44
CA PRO A 243 -21.41 -8.37 -12.75
C PRO A 243 -21.94 -8.73 -14.14
N ASP A 244 -21.36 -9.74 -14.78
CA ASP A 244 -21.64 -10.10 -16.17
C ASP A 244 -23.09 -10.55 -16.43
N HIS A 245 -23.76 -11.13 -15.43
CA HIS A 245 -25.15 -11.52 -15.56
C HIS A 245 -26.10 -10.32 -15.61
N ALA A 246 -25.69 -9.16 -15.08
CA ALA A 246 -26.48 -7.93 -15.08
C ALA A 246 -26.23 -7.07 -16.32
N LYS A 247 -25.12 -7.28 -17.04
CA LYS A 247 -24.79 -6.52 -18.26
C LYS A 247 -25.66 -6.97 -19.44
N ASN A 248 -26.28 -6.00 -20.10
CA ASN A 248 -27.03 -6.18 -21.35
C ASN A 248 -26.29 -5.56 -22.55
N GLU A 249 -26.77 -5.86 -23.76
CA GLU A 249 -26.18 -5.40 -25.02
C GLU A 249 -26.04 -3.88 -25.10
N GLU A 250 -27.10 -3.14 -24.76
CA GLU A 250 -27.13 -1.68 -24.90
C GLU A 250 -26.12 -1.01 -23.96
N MET A 251 -25.99 -1.49 -22.72
CA MET A 251 -24.98 -1.01 -21.78
C MET A 251 -23.57 -1.28 -22.30
N CYS A 252 -23.31 -2.49 -22.81
CA CYS A 252 -22.00 -2.84 -23.37
C CYS A 252 -21.65 -1.94 -24.57
N ARG A 253 -22.61 -1.72 -25.48
CA ARG A 253 -22.45 -0.85 -26.63
C ARG A 253 -22.16 0.60 -26.23
N ARG A 254 -22.91 1.15 -25.28
CA ARG A 254 -22.72 2.50 -24.78
C ARG A 254 -21.38 2.66 -24.05
N ALA A 255 -21.01 1.70 -23.21
CA ALA A 255 -19.74 1.69 -22.49
C ALA A 255 -18.54 1.74 -23.46
N VAL A 256 -18.52 0.84 -24.44
CA VAL A 256 -17.49 0.80 -25.50
C VAL A 256 -17.48 2.07 -26.34
N TRP A 257 -18.64 2.66 -26.60
CA TRP A 257 -18.74 3.90 -27.35
C TRP A 257 -18.12 5.11 -26.64
N HIS A 258 -18.18 5.15 -25.30
CA HIS A 258 -17.51 6.18 -24.50
C HIS A 258 -15.99 5.96 -24.46
N ASP A 259 -15.56 4.74 -24.17
CA ASP A 259 -14.15 4.32 -24.24
C ASP A 259 -14.05 2.87 -24.71
N GLY A 260 -13.37 2.66 -25.83
CA GLY A 260 -13.17 1.34 -26.42
C GLY A 260 -12.45 0.36 -25.48
N SER A 261 -11.69 0.85 -24.50
CA SER A 261 -11.02 0.01 -23.51
C SER A 261 -12.00 -0.79 -22.63
N TYR A 262 -13.26 -0.35 -22.52
CA TYR A 262 -14.29 -1.03 -21.74
C TYR A 262 -14.67 -2.40 -22.32
N LEU A 263 -14.25 -2.72 -23.55
CA LEU A 263 -14.38 -4.06 -24.12
C LEU A 263 -13.81 -5.15 -23.18
N GLN A 264 -12.80 -4.82 -22.37
CA GLN A 264 -12.24 -5.74 -21.37
C GLN A 264 -13.26 -6.22 -20.32
N TYR A 265 -14.28 -5.41 -20.04
CA TYR A 265 -15.33 -5.69 -19.05
C TYR A 265 -16.64 -6.17 -19.69
N VAL A 266 -16.70 -6.28 -21.02
CA VAL A 266 -17.87 -6.78 -21.74
C VAL A 266 -17.89 -8.31 -21.67
N PRO A 267 -19.01 -8.94 -21.28
CA PRO A 267 -19.15 -10.40 -21.31
C PRO A 267 -18.95 -10.97 -22.72
N GLU A 268 -18.32 -12.14 -22.84
CA GLU A 268 -18.00 -12.75 -24.15
C GLU A 268 -19.21 -12.88 -25.09
N LYS A 269 -20.40 -13.18 -24.55
CA LYS A 269 -21.66 -13.26 -25.33
C LYS A 269 -22.03 -11.97 -26.07
N TRP A 270 -21.52 -10.81 -25.63
CA TRP A 270 -21.81 -9.50 -26.22
C TRP A 270 -20.66 -8.97 -27.08
N LYS A 271 -19.51 -9.65 -27.14
CA LYS A 271 -18.36 -9.24 -27.97
C LYS A 271 -18.56 -9.64 -29.42
N THR A 272 -19.53 -9.02 -30.09
CA THR A 272 -19.74 -9.23 -31.53
C THR A 272 -18.59 -8.62 -32.34
N PRO A 273 -18.32 -9.11 -33.57
CA PRO A 273 -17.32 -8.50 -34.45
C PRO A 273 -17.54 -6.99 -34.64
N GLU A 274 -18.79 -6.54 -34.75
CA GLU A 274 -19.15 -5.14 -34.93
C GLU A 274 -18.76 -4.30 -33.70
N LEU A 275 -19.10 -4.78 -32.49
CA LEU A 275 -18.75 -4.10 -31.24
C LEU A 275 -17.23 -4.05 -31.04
N CYS A 276 -16.54 -5.15 -31.33
CA CYS A 276 -15.09 -5.24 -31.27
C CYS A 276 -14.41 -4.24 -32.21
N MET A 277 -14.86 -4.13 -33.45
CA MET A 277 -14.31 -3.16 -34.40
C MET A 277 -14.60 -1.73 -33.97
N GLU A 278 -15.77 -1.45 -33.40
CA GLU A 278 -16.07 -0.14 -32.84
C GLU A 278 -15.17 0.20 -31.64
N ALA A 279 -14.94 -0.76 -30.76
CA ALA A 279 -14.02 -0.62 -29.63
C ALA A 279 -12.61 -0.23 -30.09
N ILE A 280 -12.10 -0.86 -31.15
CA ILE A 280 -10.76 -0.56 -31.69
C ILE A 280 -10.69 0.86 -32.25
N ARG A 281 -11.74 1.33 -32.94
CA ARG A 281 -11.81 2.71 -33.46
C ARG A 281 -11.78 3.73 -32.33
N ARG A 282 -12.36 3.40 -31.19
CA ARG A 282 -12.40 4.26 -29.98
C ARG A 282 -11.10 4.22 -29.21
N SER A 283 -10.48 3.05 -29.09
CA SER A 283 -9.26 2.85 -28.32
C SER A 283 -8.45 1.68 -28.89
N PRO A 284 -7.19 1.92 -29.31
CA PRO A 284 -6.28 0.85 -29.72
C PRO A 284 -6.21 -0.31 -28.71
N TYR A 285 -6.28 -0.01 -27.41
CA TYR A 285 -6.13 -1.00 -26.34
C TYR A 285 -7.24 -2.06 -26.32
N ALA A 286 -8.36 -1.84 -27.00
CA ALA A 286 -9.41 -2.84 -27.16
C ALA A 286 -8.92 -4.12 -27.88
N ILE A 287 -7.89 -4.02 -28.72
CA ILE A 287 -7.34 -5.16 -29.49
C ILE A 287 -6.91 -6.32 -28.58
N ALA A 288 -6.36 -6.04 -27.39
CA ALA A 288 -5.93 -7.07 -26.45
C ALA A 288 -7.11 -7.90 -25.90
N HIS A 289 -8.31 -7.32 -25.91
CA HIS A 289 -9.52 -7.86 -25.28
C HIS A 289 -10.54 -8.45 -26.26
N LEU A 290 -10.14 -8.59 -27.53
CA LEU A 290 -10.93 -9.31 -28.54
C LEU A 290 -11.18 -10.76 -28.12
N PRO A 291 -12.30 -11.37 -28.57
CA PRO A 291 -12.50 -12.81 -28.46
C PRO A 291 -11.35 -13.58 -29.11
N GLU A 292 -10.94 -14.71 -28.52
CA GLU A 292 -9.84 -15.54 -29.05
C GLU A 292 -10.08 -15.98 -30.51
N SER A 293 -11.34 -16.21 -30.90
CA SER A 293 -11.71 -16.58 -32.27
C SER A 293 -11.44 -15.49 -33.31
N MET A 294 -11.31 -14.23 -32.91
CA MET A 294 -10.99 -13.11 -33.81
C MET A 294 -9.49 -12.83 -33.88
N LYS A 295 -8.71 -13.24 -32.88
CA LYS A 295 -7.29 -12.90 -32.77
C LYS A 295 -6.49 -13.66 -33.82
N SER A 296 -5.86 -12.94 -34.74
CA SER A 296 -4.95 -13.51 -35.73
C SER A 296 -3.83 -12.51 -36.11
N PRO A 297 -2.64 -13.01 -36.51
CA PRO A 297 -1.58 -12.14 -37.02
C PRO A 297 -2.03 -11.27 -38.20
N ASP A 298 -2.86 -11.83 -39.09
CA ASP A 298 -3.37 -11.12 -40.27
C ASP A 298 -4.29 -9.96 -39.88
N LEU A 299 -5.20 -10.18 -38.91
CA LEU A 299 -6.06 -9.11 -38.38
C LEU A 299 -5.23 -8.01 -37.74
N TYR A 300 -4.26 -8.35 -36.90
CA TYR A 300 -3.40 -7.34 -36.25
C TYR A 300 -2.66 -6.50 -37.28
N MET A 301 -2.10 -7.13 -38.33
CA MET A 301 -1.42 -6.42 -39.39
C MET A 301 -2.37 -5.51 -40.18
N SER A 302 -3.60 -5.96 -40.49
CA SER A 302 -4.59 -5.11 -41.16
C SER A 302 -4.99 -3.91 -40.31
N LEU A 303 -5.18 -4.10 -38.99
CA LEU A 303 -5.51 -3.02 -38.06
C LEU A 303 -4.38 -2.00 -37.95
N VAL A 304 -3.11 -2.43 -37.90
CA VAL A 304 -1.94 -1.53 -37.90
C VAL A 304 -1.83 -0.75 -39.22
N ARG A 305 -2.15 -1.40 -40.36
CA ARG A 305 -2.22 -0.73 -41.66
C ARG A 305 -3.38 0.26 -41.76
N GLU A 306 -4.48 0.04 -41.07
CA GLU A 306 -5.57 1.02 -41.01
C GLU A 306 -5.13 2.24 -40.17
N ASN A 307 -4.60 1.98 -38.97
CA ASN A 307 -4.10 2.99 -38.04
C ASN A 307 -2.82 2.50 -37.33
N PRO A 308 -1.65 3.14 -37.55
CA PRO A 308 -0.39 2.76 -36.90
C PRO A 308 -0.45 2.68 -35.37
N GLN A 309 -1.30 3.48 -34.72
CA GLN A 309 -1.43 3.48 -33.26
C GLN A 309 -2.07 2.19 -32.71
N ASN A 310 -2.73 1.39 -33.55
CA ASN A 310 -3.26 0.08 -33.17
C ASN A 310 -2.16 -0.88 -32.68
N LEU A 311 -0.90 -0.65 -33.05
CA LEU A 311 0.23 -1.41 -32.53
C LEU A 311 0.30 -1.38 -30.98
N LYS A 312 -0.16 -0.29 -30.34
CA LYS A 312 -0.22 -0.16 -28.87
C LYS A 312 -1.08 -1.24 -28.23
N GLY A 313 -2.17 -1.61 -28.88
CA GLY A 313 -3.14 -2.59 -28.38
C GLY A 313 -2.89 -4.02 -28.81
N VAL A 314 -2.08 -4.25 -29.84
CA VAL A 314 -1.66 -5.61 -30.22
C VAL A 314 -0.93 -6.24 -29.02
N PRO A 315 -1.30 -7.45 -28.58
CA PRO A 315 -0.61 -8.15 -27.50
C PRO A 315 0.88 -8.26 -27.78
N ARG A 316 1.72 -8.09 -26.75
CA ARG A 316 3.18 -7.93 -26.94
C ARG A 316 3.81 -9.14 -27.63
N GLU A 317 3.38 -10.34 -27.26
CA GLU A 317 3.79 -11.62 -27.82
C GLU A 317 3.36 -11.82 -29.28
N ALA A 318 2.37 -11.07 -29.76
CA ALA A 318 1.87 -11.13 -31.13
C ALA A 318 2.46 -10.02 -32.03
N ARG A 319 3.24 -9.08 -31.48
CA ARG A 319 3.87 -8.01 -32.27
C ARG A 319 5.04 -8.55 -33.06
N THR A 320 4.98 -8.39 -34.39
CA THR A 320 6.08 -8.77 -35.27
C THR A 320 6.95 -7.56 -35.63
N PRO A 321 8.23 -7.77 -36.02
CA PRO A 321 9.09 -6.70 -36.54
C PRO A 321 8.48 -5.98 -37.75
N GLU A 322 7.73 -6.69 -38.60
CA GLU A 322 7.05 -6.12 -39.76
C GLU A 322 5.95 -5.14 -39.35
N MET A 323 5.13 -5.47 -38.34
CA MET A 323 4.12 -4.55 -37.78
C MET A 323 4.77 -3.31 -37.19
N SER A 324 5.87 -3.48 -36.45
CA SER A 324 6.63 -2.36 -35.87
C SER A 324 7.18 -1.44 -36.96
N ARG A 325 7.74 -2.00 -38.04
CA ARG A 325 8.25 -1.23 -39.17
C ARG A 325 7.13 -0.48 -39.91
N GLU A 326 6.02 -1.14 -40.22
CA GLU A 326 4.86 -0.51 -40.86
C GLU A 326 4.34 0.68 -40.04
N ALA A 327 4.18 0.50 -38.72
CA ALA A 327 3.71 1.57 -37.85
C ALA A 327 4.73 2.71 -37.76
N PHE A 328 6.01 2.38 -37.64
CA PHE A 328 7.11 3.35 -37.55
C PHE A 328 7.22 4.23 -38.80
N GLU A 329 7.26 3.61 -39.99
CA GLU A 329 7.39 4.33 -41.26
C GLU A 329 6.24 5.30 -41.51
N ARG A 330 5.04 4.98 -41.03
CA ARG A 330 3.84 5.82 -41.21
C ARG A 330 3.62 6.88 -40.15
N THR A 331 4.39 6.84 -39.07
CA THR A 331 4.37 7.83 -37.98
C THR A 331 5.69 8.58 -37.99
N TYR A 332 6.65 8.18 -37.15
CA TYR A 332 7.96 8.80 -37.04
C TYR A 332 8.72 8.88 -38.38
N GLY A 333 8.59 7.88 -39.25
CA GLY A 333 9.20 7.89 -40.59
C GLY A 333 8.72 9.04 -41.47
N LYS A 334 7.46 9.46 -41.34
CA LYS A 334 6.85 10.58 -42.08
C LYS A 334 6.97 11.91 -41.34
N ASP A 335 6.77 11.91 -40.03
CA ASP A 335 6.85 13.08 -39.17
C ASP A 335 7.79 12.79 -38.00
N LYS A 336 8.97 13.43 -38.02
CA LYS A 336 10.03 13.23 -37.01
C LYS A 336 9.66 13.74 -35.61
N THR A 337 8.46 14.28 -35.42
CA THR A 337 7.93 14.67 -34.10
C THR A 337 6.87 13.70 -33.57
N ASP A 338 6.43 12.73 -34.39
CA ASP A 338 5.42 11.75 -34.01
C ASP A 338 6.04 10.55 -33.27
N PHE A 339 6.07 10.65 -31.94
CA PHE A 339 6.51 9.56 -31.06
C PHE A 339 5.38 8.59 -30.67
N SER A 340 4.21 8.68 -31.29
CA SER A 340 2.99 8.02 -30.80
C SER A 340 3.15 6.51 -30.66
N VAL A 341 3.93 5.85 -31.52
CA VAL A 341 4.08 4.38 -31.53
C VAL A 341 5.39 3.87 -30.92
N ILE A 342 6.30 4.75 -30.51
CA ILE A 342 7.67 4.36 -30.14
C ILE A 342 7.70 3.33 -28.99
N SER A 343 6.87 3.53 -27.96
CA SER A 343 6.78 2.59 -26.84
C SER A 343 6.15 1.24 -27.22
N ALA A 344 5.43 1.18 -28.35
CA ALA A 344 4.77 -0.01 -28.83
C ALA A 344 5.66 -0.90 -29.71
N LEU A 345 6.80 -0.40 -30.18
CA LEU A 345 7.73 -1.13 -31.04
C LEU A 345 8.27 -2.40 -30.35
N SER A 346 8.64 -3.39 -31.18
CA SER A 346 9.29 -4.63 -30.75
C SER A 346 10.80 -4.65 -31.00
N ASP A 347 11.32 -3.76 -31.85
CA ASP A 347 12.72 -3.72 -32.28
C ASP A 347 13.45 -2.48 -31.71
N PRO A 348 14.42 -2.66 -30.80
CA PRO A 348 15.25 -1.57 -30.29
C PRO A 348 16.06 -0.82 -31.36
N ALA A 349 16.36 -1.44 -32.51
CA ALA A 349 17.11 -0.78 -33.58
C ALA A 349 16.38 0.43 -34.15
N LEU A 350 15.04 0.39 -34.22
CA LEU A 350 14.22 1.52 -34.62
C LEU A 350 14.26 2.64 -33.58
N VAL A 351 14.29 2.31 -32.28
CA VAL A 351 14.43 3.30 -31.21
C VAL A 351 15.81 3.95 -31.26
N LEU A 352 16.87 3.16 -31.49
CA LEU A 352 18.22 3.67 -31.68
C LEU A 352 18.32 4.62 -32.88
N GLN A 353 17.63 4.30 -33.98
CA GLN A 353 17.53 5.19 -35.14
C GLN A 353 16.93 6.55 -34.75
N VAL A 354 15.84 6.58 -33.97
CA VAL A 354 15.22 7.83 -33.48
C VAL A 354 16.24 8.66 -32.69
N PHE A 355 16.95 8.07 -31.73
CA PHE A 355 17.95 8.80 -30.94
C PHE A 355 19.10 9.36 -31.78
N ARG A 356 19.51 8.65 -32.85
CA ARG A 356 20.56 9.15 -33.76
C ARG A 356 20.10 10.35 -34.58
N GLU A 357 18.82 10.38 -34.94
CA GLU A 357 18.20 11.43 -35.76
C GLU A 357 17.71 12.65 -34.94
N GLN A 358 17.73 12.58 -33.61
CA GLN A 358 17.31 13.67 -32.72
C GLN A 358 18.52 14.32 -32.05
N ASP A 359 18.65 15.64 -32.19
CA ASP A 359 19.69 16.45 -31.57
C ASP A 359 19.15 17.44 -30.52
N ASP A 360 17.84 17.67 -30.48
CA ASP A 360 17.21 18.58 -29.51
C ASP A 360 17.09 17.89 -28.13
N PRO A 361 17.71 18.45 -27.06
CA PRO A 361 17.60 17.89 -25.72
C PRO A 361 16.15 17.72 -25.25
N GLN A 362 15.24 18.65 -25.56
CA GLN A 362 13.86 18.53 -25.13
C GLN A 362 13.15 17.33 -25.77
N GLN A 363 13.41 17.05 -27.06
CA GLN A 363 12.90 15.84 -27.72
C GLN A 363 13.51 14.56 -27.13
N ILE A 364 14.80 14.56 -26.77
CA ILE A 364 15.47 13.40 -26.15
C ILE A 364 14.81 13.05 -24.81
N HIS A 365 14.56 14.04 -23.95
CA HIS A 365 13.84 13.85 -22.69
C HIS A 365 12.39 13.40 -22.91
N ARG A 366 11.69 13.97 -23.90
CA ARG A 366 10.34 13.53 -24.29
C ARG A 366 10.33 12.07 -24.78
N LEU A 367 11.33 11.65 -25.53
CA LEU A 367 11.43 10.29 -26.04
C LEU A 367 11.61 9.29 -24.89
N MET A 368 12.45 9.63 -23.92
CA MET A 368 12.62 8.84 -22.70
C MET A 368 11.36 8.79 -21.85
N SER A 369 10.63 9.91 -21.77
CA SER A 369 9.32 9.96 -21.10
C SER A 369 8.21 9.19 -21.86
N VAL A 370 8.43 8.70 -23.08
CA VAL A 370 7.52 7.74 -23.75
C VAL A 370 8.00 6.31 -23.52
N LEU A 371 9.32 6.09 -23.55
CA LEU A 371 9.95 4.77 -23.42
C LEU A 371 9.81 4.15 -22.02
N HIS A 372 9.45 4.92 -20.99
CA HIS A 372 9.13 4.35 -19.67
C HIS A 372 8.00 3.30 -19.73
N LEU A 373 7.07 3.40 -20.69
CA LEU A 373 5.99 2.43 -20.92
C LEU A 373 6.49 1.08 -21.46
N ASN A 374 7.70 1.07 -22.06
CA ASN A 374 8.37 -0.13 -22.55
C ASN A 374 9.88 -0.03 -22.37
N ARG A 375 10.33 -0.11 -21.11
CA ARG A 375 11.75 -0.04 -20.74
C ARG A 375 12.64 -1.07 -21.44
N ARG A 376 12.10 -2.09 -22.12
CA ARG A 376 12.89 -3.17 -22.78
C ARG A 376 13.56 -2.67 -24.05
N LEU A 377 13.01 -1.61 -24.64
CA LEU A 377 13.57 -0.97 -25.83
C LEU A 377 14.79 -0.12 -25.53
N VAL A 378 15.00 0.27 -24.26
CA VAL A 378 16.21 0.96 -23.82
C VAL A 378 17.30 -0.07 -23.56
N THR A 379 18.00 -0.46 -24.62
CA THR A 379 19.21 -1.29 -24.56
C THR A 379 20.42 -0.44 -24.16
N GLU A 380 21.57 -1.08 -23.92
CA GLU A 380 22.83 -0.35 -23.71
C GLU A 380 23.15 0.61 -24.85
N GLU A 381 22.96 0.20 -26.11
CA GLU A 381 23.23 1.04 -27.27
C GLU A 381 22.34 2.28 -27.31
N VAL A 382 21.04 2.12 -27.03
CA VAL A 382 20.08 3.23 -26.95
C VAL A 382 20.43 4.16 -25.80
N ALA A 383 20.72 3.61 -24.62
CA ALA A 383 21.12 4.37 -23.45
C ALA A 383 22.40 5.17 -23.69
N LEU A 384 23.40 4.55 -24.33
CA LEU A 384 24.66 5.19 -24.67
C LEU A 384 24.49 6.33 -25.66
N GLU A 385 23.67 6.15 -26.70
CA GLU A 385 23.38 7.20 -27.66
C GLU A 385 22.62 8.37 -27.01
N ALA A 386 21.61 8.08 -26.19
CA ALA A 386 20.85 9.11 -25.48
C ALA A 386 21.76 9.97 -24.58
N VAL A 387 22.62 9.32 -23.78
CA VAL A 387 23.56 10.00 -22.87
C VAL A 387 24.61 10.82 -23.62
N ARG A 388 25.05 10.38 -24.80
CA ARG A 388 26.01 11.14 -25.62
C ARG A 388 25.42 12.46 -26.11
N LYS A 389 24.11 12.48 -26.37
CA LYS A 389 23.39 13.68 -26.83
C LYS A 389 23.05 14.61 -25.66
N ASP A 390 22.58 14.05 -24.55
CA ASP A 390 22.36 14.79 -23.31
C ASP A 390 22.62 13.88 -22.10
N ALA A 391 23.67 14.18 -21.34
CA ALA A 391 24.04 13.43 -20.14
C ALA A 391 22.94 13.46 -19.07
N GLY A 392 22.14 14.53 -19.01
CA GLY A 392 21.07 14.72 -18.04
C GLY A 392 19.98 13.64 -18.11
N VAL A 393 19.88 12.95 -19.25
CA VAL A 393 18.88 11.90 -19.46
C VAL A 393 19.15 10.62 -18.66
N LEU A 394 20.33 10.48 -18.05
CA LEU A 394 20.69 9.29 -17.25
C LEU A 394 19.65 8.99 -16.16
N TYR A 395 19.01 10.02 -15.58
CA TYR A 395 17.95 9.87 -14.59
C TYR A 395 16.76 9.03 -15.10
N ASP A 396 16.42 9.14 -16.37
CA ASP A 396 15.28 8.45 -16.98
C ASP A 396 15.64 7.06 -17.52
N ILE A 397 16.93 6.71 -17.55
CA ILE A 397 17.41 5.43 -18.07
C ILE A 397 17.14 4.31 -17.06
N PRO A 398 16.52 3.19 -17.47
CA PRO A 398 16.30 2.07 -16.58
C PRO A 398 17.63 1.48 -16.12
N GLN A 399 17.79 1.21 -14.82
CA GLN A 399 19.05 0.74 -14.22
C GLN A 399 19.73 -0.42 -14.97
N ARG A 400 18.95 -1.37 -15.50
CA ARG A 400 19.49 -2.51 -16.28
C ARG A 400 20.24 -2.12 -17.56
N ALA A 401 20.01 -0.92 -18.10
CA ALA A 401 20.65 -0.40 -19.30
C ALA A 401 21.84 0.51 -18.97
N ILE A 402 22.02 0.86 -17.69
CA ILE A 402 23.17 1.62 -17.22
C ILE A 402 24.33 0.63 -17.07
N THR A 403 25.19 0.55 -18.08
CA THR A 403 26.44 -0.22 -18.04
C THR A 403 27.60 0.66 -17.56
N PRO A 404 28.80 0.10 -17.26
CA PRO A 404 29.96 0.91 -16.92
C PRO A 404 30.26 1.99 -17.98
N LEU A 405 30.10 1.68 -19.27
CA LEU A 405 30.34 2.62 -20.35
C LEU A 405 29.30 3.74 -20.40
N VAL A 406 28.02 3.42 -20.20
CA VAL A 406 26.94 4.41 -20.14
C VAL A 406 27.14 5.34 -18.93
N ALA A 407 27.44 4.77 -17.76
CA ALA A 407 27.72 5.54 -16.55
C ALA A 407 28.93 6.46 -16.71
N ASP A 408 30.04 5.95 -17.26
CA ASP A 408 31.25 6.73 -17.51
C ASP A 408 30.96 7.89 -18.48
N THR A 409 30.28 7.61 -19.59
CA THR A 409 29.91 8.62 -20.58
C THR A 409 29.02 9.71 -19.98
N ALA A 410 28.03 9.34 -19.16
CA ALA A 410 27.11 10.28 -18.54
C ALA A 410 27.80 11.22 -17.56
N VAL A 411 28.59 10.66 -16.64
CA VAL A 411 29.30 11.47 -15.64
C VAL A 411 30.35 12.37 -16.29
N ARG A 412 31.01 11.90 -17.37
CA ARG A 412 31.95 12.75 -18.14
C ARG A 412 31.26 13.88 -18.91
N GLY A 413 29.98 13.72 -19.28
CA GLY A 413 29.17 14.78 -19.88
C GLY A 413 28.63 15.78 -18.85
N ASP A 414 28.12 15.29 -17.71
CA ASP A 414 27.73 16.09 -16.55
C ASP A 414 28.10 15.36 -15.25
N PRO A 415 29.10 15.86 -14.48
CA PRO A 415 29.55 15.24 -13.25
C PRO A 415 28.45 14.96 -12.22
N ARG A 416 27.37 15.77 -12.22
CA ARG A 416 26.24 15.61 -11.30
C ARG A 416 25.45 14.33 -11.54
N MET A 417 25.61 13.69 -12.70
CA MET A 417 24.97 12.40 -13.00
C MET A 417 25.46 11.26 -12.12
N ILE A 418 26.58 11.42 -11.40
CA ILE A 418 27.07 10.43 -10.43
C ILE A 418 26.02 10.03 -9.38
N GLN A 419 25.07 10.94 -9.08
CA GLN A 419 23.96 10.69 -8.16
C GLN A 419 23.05 9.53 -8.63
N TRP A 420 22.90 9.37 -9.95
CA TRP A 420 22.02 8.39 -10.60
C TRP A 420 22.74 7.13 -11.08
N VAL A 421 24.07 7.10 -11.05
CA VAL A 421 24.85 5.89 -11.34
C VAL A 421 24.65 4.86 -10.21
N PRO A 422 24.30 3.58 -10.51
CA PRO A 422 24.23 2.51 -9.52
C PRO A 422 25.54 2.38 -8.72
N ARG A 423 25.45 2.10 -7.41
CA ARG A 423 26.60 2.15 -6.49
C ARG A 423 27.73 1.22 -6.92
N GLU A 424 27.37 0.04 -7.40
CA GLU A 424 28.24 -1.02 -7.89
C GLU A 424 29.00 -0.65 -9.18
N LEU A 425 28.51 0.34 -9.94
CA LEU A 425 29.17 0.83 -11.15
C LEU A 425 30.04 2.07 -10.90
N ARG A 426 29.96 2.67 -9.72
CA ARG A 426 30.80 3.82 -9.36
C ARG A 426 32.24 3.32 -9.19
N THR A 427 33.16 3.85 -9.98
CA THR A 427 34.60 3.54 -9.84
C THR A 427 35.31 4.66 -9.09
N ALA A 428 36.48 4.37 -8.53
CA ALA A 428 37.29 5.37 -7.85
C ALA A 428 37.69 6.53 -8.79
N ASP A 429 37.94 6.24 -10.08
CA ASP A 429 38.24 7.26 -11.09
C ASP A 429 37.02 8.16 -11.36
N LEU A 430 35.83 7.55 -11.48
CA LEU A 430 34.58 8.25 -11.75
C LEU A 430 34.15 9.15 -10.59
N CYS A 431 34.25 8.64 -9.35
CA CYS A 431 34.00 9.40 -8.13
C CYS A 431 34.96 10.58 -7.98
N LEU A 432 36.24 10.37 -8.29
CA LEU A 432 37.26 11.42 -8.27
C LEU A 432 36.95 12.49 -9.31
N TYR A 433 36.61 12.09 -10.54
CA TYR A 433 36.23 13.03 -11.60
C TYR A 433 35.06 13.92 -11.17
N ALA A 434 34.03 13.32 -10.56
CA ALA A 434 32.86 14.06 -10.11
C ALA A 434 33.15 15.04 -8.96
N GLU A 435 33.85 14.59 -7.91
CA GLU A 435 34.21 15.46 -6.78
C GLU A 435 35.18 16.58 -7.18
N ALA A 436 36.13 16.29 -8.09
CA ALA A 436 37.06 17.31 -8.56
C ALA A 436 36.37 18.44 -9.33
N ALA A 437 35.26 18.16 -10.00
CA ALA A 437 34.43 19.19 -10.64
C ALA A 437 33.52 19.90 -9.63
N HIS A 438 32.91 19.16 -8.70
CA HIS A 438 31.93 19.64 -7.74
C HIS A 438 32.14 18.98 -6.36
N PRO A 439 32.79 19.66 -5.41
CA PRO A 439 33.14 19.09 -4.10
C PRO A 439 31.96 18.54 -3.29
N GLU A 440 30.76 19.07 -3.49
CA GLU A 440 29.52 18.60 -2.86
C GLU A 440 29.12 17.17 -3.28
N LEU A 441 29.58 16.71 -4.45
CA LEU A 441 29.26 15.36 -4.97
C LEU A 441 29.98 14.25 -4.21
N ARG A 442 30.88 14.58 -3.29
CA ARG A 442 31.53 13.65 -2.35
C ARG A 442 30.53 12.76 -1.62
N VAL A 443 29.33 13.26 -1.35
CA VAL A 443 28.25 12.49 -0.67
C VAL A 443 27.87 11.21 -1.43
N TYR A 444 28.15 11.14 -2.73
CA TYR A 444 27.83 9.98 -3.57
C TYR A 444 28.95 8.94 -3.66
N VAL A 445 30.07 9.12 -2.96
CA VAL A 445 31.18 8.18 -3.00
C VAL A 445 30.94 7.03 -2.02
N PRO A 446 30.94 5.76 -2.48
CA PRO A 446 30.82 4.60 -1.61
C PRO A 446 31.96 4.49 -0.59
N ASP A 447 31.64 3.96 0.60
CA ASP A 447 32.60 3.80 1.71
C ASP A 447 33.79 2.91 1.32
N GLU A 448 33.56 1.88 0.50
CA GLU A 448 34.59 0.97 0.00
C GLU A 448 35.61 1.70 -0.87
N ILE A 449 35.17 2.69 -1.66
CA ILE A 449 36.03 3.53 -2.48
C ILE A 449 36.74 4.56 -1.61
N ALA A 450 36.02 5.22 -0.71
CA ALA A 450 36.57 6.26 0.16
C ALA A 450 37.67 5.72 1.09
N LYS A 451 37.51 4.49 1.61
CA LYS A 451 38.44 3.85 2.55
C LYS A 451 39.43 2.88 1.88
N GLY A 452 39.19 2.50 0.62
CA GLY A 452 40.04 1.58 -0.12
C GLY A 452 41.40 2.17 -0.50
N ARG A 453 42.33 1.36 -1.03
CA ARG A 453 43.60 1.83 -1.61
C ARG A 453 43.44 1.99 -3.12
N ASN A 454 43.09 3.19 -3.58
CA ASN A 454 42.77 3.48 -4.98
C ASN A 454 43.09 4.95 -5.30
N ILE A 455 42.82 5.39 -6.53
CA ILE A 455 43.08 6.77 -6.97
C ILE A 455 42.28 7.81 -6.17
N TYR A 456 41.08 7.44 -5.71
CA TYR A 456 40.24 8.33 -4.93
C TYR A 456 40.83 8.55 -3.52
N SER A 457 41.11 7.51 -2.74
CA SER A 457 41.74 7.73 -1.43
C SER A 457 43.13 8.37 -1.53
N PHE A 458 43.85 8.13 -2.64
CA PHE A 458 45.10 8.80 -2.96
C PHE A 458 44.95 10.32 -3.11
N HIS A 459 43.96 10.81 -3.88
CA HIS A 459 43.78 12.26 -4.07
C HIS A 459 43.59 12.99 -2.73
N ARG A 460 42.82 12.39 -1.81
CA ARG A 460 42.61 12.93 -0.45
C ARG A 460 43.91 13.05 0.34
N GLN A 461 44.82 12.09 0.21
CA GLN A 461 46.14 12.14 0.85
C GLN A 461 47.02 13.22 0.23
N VAL A 462 46.94 13.41 -1.09
CA VAL A 462 47.65 14.46 -1.81
C VAL A 462 47.17 15.83 -1.33
N ASP A 463 45.86 16.05 -1.27
CA ASP A 463 45.27 17.32 -0.81
C ASP A 463 45.65 17.64 0.63
N ALA A 464 45.61 16.64 1.52
CA ALA A 464 45.99 16.82 2.91
C ALA A 464 47.48 17.20 3.06
N LYS A 465 48.36 16.65 2.21
CA LYS A 465 49.80 16.93 2.23
C LYS A 465 50.15 18.26 1.58
N LEU A 466 49.51 18.59 0.45
CA LEU A 466 49.75 19.84 -0.29
C LEU A 466 48.94 21.01 0.27
N ARG A 467 47.92 20.74 1.09
CA ARG A 467 46.97 21.71 1.66
C ARG A 467 46.18 22.50 0.60
N GLN A 468 46.03 21.94 -0.59
CA GLN A 468 45.26 22.50 -1.68
C GLN A 468 44.81 21.38 -2.63
N PRO A 469 43.66 21.55 -3.30
CA PRO A 469 43.23 20.62 -4.33
C PRO A 469 44.10 20.76 -5.59
N LEU A 470 44.16 19.69 -6.37
CA LEU A 470 44.73 19.64 -7.72
C LEU A 470 43.60 19.42 -8.74
N GLU A 471 43.92 19.61 -10.02
CA GLU A 471 42.99 19.24 -11.09
C GLU A 471 42.90 17.72 -11.26
N TYR A 472 41.76 17.22 -11.75
CA TYR A 472 41.53 15.79 -11.98
C TYR A 472 42.69 15.10 -12.73
N GLU A 473 43.14 15.68 -13.85
CA GLU A 473 44.23 15.12 -14.66
C GLU A 473 45.59 15.11 -13.94
N GLN A 474 45.80 16.06 -13.02
CA GLN A 474 47.01 16.11 -12.21
C GLN A 474 47.05 14.94 -11.22
N TYR A 475 45.92 14.59 -10.58
CA TYR A 475 45.86 13.39 -9.73
C TYR A 475 46.15 12.12 -10.52
N LYS A 476 45.61 11.98 -11.73
CA LYS A 476 45.91 10.82 -12.61
C LYS A 476 47.37 10.73 -12.99
N THR A 477 47.97 11.87 -13.31
CA THR A 477 49.40 11.96 -13.65
C THR A 477 50.25 11.54 -12.45
N LEU A 478 49.97 12.06 -11.25
CA LEU A 478 50.69 11.66 -10.04
C LEU A 478 50.47 10.18 -9.68
N TYR A 479 49.23 9.70 -9.78
CA TYR A 479 48.87 8.33 -9.43
C TYR A 479 49.57 7.33 -10.34
N SER A 480 49.71 7.64 -11.64
CA SER A 480 50.43 6.81 -12.61
C SER A 480 51.96 6.88 -12.50
N GLY A 481 52.50 7.71 -11.60
CA GLY A 481 53.95 7.86 -11.36
C GLY A 481 54.61 9.00 -12.14
N GLY A 482 53.81 9.81 -12.83
CA GLY A 482 54.24 11.06 -13.45
C GLY A 482 54.54 12.15 -12.42
N ALA A 483 54.95 13.30 -12.95
CA ALA A 483 55.32 14.46 -12.16
C ALA A 483 54.40 15.63 -12.50
N VAL A 484 53.89 16.33 -11.50
CA VAL A 484 53.00 17.49 -11.68
C VAL A 484 53.64 18.72 -11.08
N ARG A 485 53.57 19.84 -11.80
CA ARG A 485 53.98 21.13 -11.25
C ARG A 485 52.86 21.73 -10.43
N VAL A 486 53.19 22.10 -9.20
CA VAL A 486 52.25 22.66 -8.23
C VAL A 486 52.89 23.93 -7.67
N ASN A 487 52.10 25.00 -7.63
CA ASN A 487 52.54 26.28 -7.11
C ASN A 487 52.09 26.44 -5.65
N ASN A 488 52.76 27.33 -4.91
CA ASN A 488 52.42 27.74 -3.55
C ASN A 488 52.25 26.55 -2.57
N VAL A 489 53.17 25.59 -2.61
CA VAL A 489 53.15 24.42 -1.72
C VAL A 489 53.81 24.77 -0.40
N TRP A 490 53.11 24.61 0.70
CA TRP A 490 53.68 24.84 2.03
C TRP A 490 54.31 23.58 2.61
N THR A 491 55.53 23.69 3.13
CA THR A 491 56.19 22.60 3.87
C THR A 491 56.72 23.08 5.23
N SER A 492 56.72 22.20 6.23
CA SER A 492 57.23 22.52 7.56
C SER A 492 58.75 22.77 7.61
N VAL A 493 59.48 22.34 6.57
CA VAL A 493 60.94 22.41 6.50
C VAL A 493 61.42 23.59 5.66
N ALA A 494 60.77 23.87 4.52
CA ALA A 494 61.20 24.89 3.56
C ALA A 494 60.29 26.14 3.50
N GLY A 495 59.21 26.18 4.29
CA GLY A 495 58.23 27.26 4.20
C GLY A 495 57.37 27.16 2.94
N GLU A 496 56.92 28.29 2.42
CA GLU A 496 56.15 28.40 1.18
C GLU A 496 57.08 28.23 -0.04
N ILE A 497 56.72 27.32 -0.95
CA ILE A 497 57.45 27.03 -2.18
C ILE A 497 56.63 27.52 -3.37
N ASP A 498 57.11 28.57 -4.03
CA ASP A 498 56.42 29.23 -5.16
C ASP A 498 56.09 28.25 -6.30
N CYS A 499 57.03 27.39 -6.69
CA CYS A 499 56.83 26.37 -7.72
C CYS A 499 57.65 25.11 -7.43
N CYS A 500 57.01 23.94 -7.47
CA CYS A 500 57.69 22.68 -7.33
C CYS A 500 57.10 21.59 -8.22
N GLU A 501 57.94 20.63 -8.58
CA GLU A 501 57.50 19.39 -9.20
C GLU A 501 57.25 18.36 -8.10
N VAL A 502 56.01 17.92 -8.01
CA VAL A 502 55.53 16.89 -7.10
C VAL A 502 55.57 15.54 -7.82
N ARG A 503 56.16 14.53 -7.18
CA ARG A 503 56.13 13.13 -7.63
C ARG A 503 55.67 12.24 -6.49
N TYR A 504 54.88 11.22 -6.80
CA TYR A 504 54.49 10.22 -5.81
C TYR A 504 55.39 8.98 -5.89
N ASP A 505 56.07 8.68 -4.78
CA ASP A 505 56.83 7.45 -4.65
C ASP A 505 55.96 6.35 -4.05
N ARG A 506 55.48 5.44 -4.91
CA ARG A 506 54.62 4.31 -4.52
C ARG A 506 55.27 3.35 -3.51
N LYS A 507 56.60 3.23 -3.49
CA LYS A 507 57.30 2.31 -2.56
C LYS A 507 57.32 2.84 -1.13
N THR A 508 57.42 4.17 -1.01
CA THR A 508 57.53 4.84 0.28
C THR A 508 56.25 5.54 0.71
N GLU A 509 55.22 5.54 -0.14
CA GLU A 509 53.94 6.26 0.03
C GLU A 509 54.14 7.75 0.34
N LYS A 510 55.22 8.35 -0.17
CA LYS A 510 55.61 9.75 0.09
C LYS A 510 55.56 10.59 -1.18
N LEU A 511 55.14 11.84 -1.02
CA LEU A 511 55.31 12.87 -2.04
C LEU A 511 56.73 13.41 -1.96
N LYS A 512 57.44 13.36 -3.09
CA LYS A 512 58.75 13.97 -3.28
C LYS A 512 58.54 15.32 -3.97
N LEU A 513 59.04 16.37 -3.34
CA LEU A 513 59.02 17.73 -3.86
C LEU A 513 60.39 18.07 -4.41
N ARG A 514 60.46 18.49 -5.67
CA ARG A 514 61.64 19.08 -6.27
C ARG A 514 61.34 20.54 -6.53
N ILE A 515 62.07 21.45 -5.90
CA ILE A 515 61.97 22.88 -6.21
C ILE A 515 62.41 23.06 -7.66
N VAL A 516 61.58 23.73 -8.46
CA VAL A 516 61.87 24.04 -9.85
C VAL A 516 61.72 25.55 -10.00
N GLU A 517 62.58 26.17 -10.80
CA GLU A 517 62.38 27.57 -11.15
C GLU A 517 60.97 27.71 -11.79
N PRO A 518 60.17 28.71 -11.37
CA PRO A 518 58.93 28.99 -12.06
C PRO A 518 59.25 29.19 -13.55
N PRO A 519 58.41 28.69 -14.47
CA PRO A 519 58.67 28.89 -15.89
C PRO A 519 58.87 30.39 -16.09
N ARG A 520 60.05 30.79 -16.60
CA ARG A 520 60.28 32.18 -17.02
C ARG A 520 59.07 32.56 -17.83
N GLU A 521 58.32 33.56 -17.37
CA GLU A 521 57.37 34.25 -18.23
C GLU A 521 58.14 34.48 -19.52
N LYS A 522 57.67 33.90 -20.62
CA LYS A 522 58.06 34.43 -21.92
C LYS A 522 57.62 35.88 -21.82
N LYS A 523 58.57 36.78 -21.53
CA LYS A 523 58.37 38.22 -21.63
C LYS A 523 57.53 38.40 -22.86
N ALA A 524 56.30 38.88 -22.66
CA ALA A 524 55.47 39.25 -23.77
C ALA A 524 56.35 40.15 -24.64
N GLN A 525 56.71 39.67 -25.83
CA GLN A 525 57.11 40.59 -26.89
C GLN A 525 56.00 41.65 -26.91
N PRO A 526 56.33 42.95 -26.88
CA PRO A 526 55.30 43.97 -26.89
C PRO A 526 54.41 43.67 -28.10
N LYS A 527 53.17 43.26 -27.83
CA LYS A 527 52.16 43.17 -28.87
C LYS A 527 52.02 44.58 -29.39
N VAL A 528 52.61 44.79 -30.56
CA VAL A 528 52.35 45.93 -31.44
C VAL A 528 50.86 46.20 -31.38
N ALA A 529 50.49 47.40 -30.94
CA ALA A 529 49.10 47.82 -30.87
C ALA A 529 48.44 47.55 -32.23
N PRO A 530 47.37 46.74 -32.30
CA PRO A 530 46.58 46.68 -33.51
C PRO A 530 45.98 48.07 -33.73
N ARG A 531 46.39 48.70 -34.83
CA ARG A 531 45.78 49.90 -35.38
C ARG A 531 44.25 49.74 -35.37
N LYS A 532 43.53 50.73 -34.82
CA LYS A 532 42.09 50.89 -35.07
C LYS A 532 41.83 50.83 -36.58
N PRO A 533 40.99 49.92 -37.10
CA PRO A 533 40.34 50.12 -38.37
C PRO A 533 39.08 50.95 -38.15
N ALA A 534 38.86 51.85 -39.11
CA ALA A 534 37.90 52.93 -39.08
C ALA A 534 36.43 52.47 -39.05
N ARG A 535 35.58 53.37 -38.56
CA ARG A 535 34.13 53.36 -38.84
C ARG A 535 33.90 53.24 -40.36
N GLY A 536 33.23 52.18 -40.78
CA GLY A 536 32.57 52.03 -42.07
C GLY A 536 31.08 51.74 -41.84
N PRO A 537 30.19 52.09 -42.79
CA PRO A 537 28.82 52.51 -42.49
C PRO A 537 27.84 51.37 -42.23
N LYS A 538 26.74 51.75 -41.57
CA LYS A 538 25.53 50.97 -41.34
C LYS A 538 24.96 50.37 -42.63
N LEU A 539 24.46 49.14 -42.51
CA LEU A 539 23.24 48.64 -43.14
C LEU A 539 22.56 47.69 -42.15
#